data_AF-A0A069PK62-F1
#
_entry.id   AF-A0A069PK62-F1
#
_cell.length_a   1.000
_cell.length_b   1.000
_cell.length_c   1.000
_cell.angle_alpha   90.00
_cell.angle_beta   90.00
_cell.angle_gamma   90.00
#
_symmetry.space_group_name_H-M   'P 1'
#
loop_
_entity.id
_entity.type
_entity.pdbx_description
1 polymer ?
#
loop_
_entity_poly.entity_id
_entity_poly.type
_entity_poly.pdbx_seq_one_letter_code
_entity_poly.pdbx_strand_id
1 'polypeptide(L)'
;MYQHLLVPVEDTDASVETIGHATEFAQAIGARITFLHVSSASGIRGSTARSRPADERAAELLARAEAGARAQGVPCTSVIAAGDQPFDPLLAQARRHGCDLICTASPRPGANASASGAPVPDALLPAMLACATDRRPAVQASIGVLLGAHRTLADALHEWLDLIRAERERGGMPQGETMREIVRRLHGLPARGVWAKEKASLFRRLRKRTSAVNAELDELERLHQRDEEMLHELARMIGRNTHSASMAEELEQAVSAYARFAWEWMGREQGVILPAARRYLSYADWTEIDGEFNVAAPIGRTANRYTISEPDGSHA
;
A
#
# COMPACT_ATOMS: atom_id res chain seq x y z
N MET A 1 14.31 -15.91 -24.26
CA MET A 1 13.25 -15.01 -23.77
C MET A 1 13.13 -15.25 -22.27
N TYR A 2 13.04 -14.23 -21.43
CA TYR A 2 12.94 -14.41 -19.98
C TYR A 2 11.64 -15.17 -19.63
N GLN A 3 11.69 -16.03 -18.63
CA GLN A 3 10.57 -16.90 -18.23
C GLN A 3 10.18 -16.68 -16.77
N HIS A 4 11.10 -16.21 -15.93
CA HIS A 4 10.84 -16.07 -14.49
C HIS A 4 11.57 -14.87 -13.90
N LEU A 5 10.78 -13.87 -13.51
CA LEU A 5 11.27 -12.62 -12.95
C LEU A 5 11.33 -12.71 -11.41
N LEU A 6 12.39 -12.16 -10.83
CA LEU A 6 12.45 -11.82 -9.42
C LEU A 6 12.22 -10.31 -9.27
N VAL A 7 11.32 -9.91 -8.38
CA VAL A 7 11.01 -8.50 -8.11
C VAL A 7 11.14 -8.24 -6.60
N PRO A 8 12.14 -7.47 -6.15
CA PRO A 8 12.23 -7.04 -4.75
C PRO A 8 11.06 -6.10 -4.40
N VAL A 9 10.49 -6.30 -3.22
CA VAL A 9 9.35 -5.57 -2.70
C VAL A 9 9.74 -4.86 -1.41
N GLU A 10 9.77 -3.53 -1.50
CA GLU A 10 10.00 -2.61 -0.40
C GLU A 10 8.79 -1.69 -0.21
N ASP A 11 8.64 -1.11 0.99
CA ASP A 11 7.62 -0.08 1.26
C ASP A 11 8.05 1.28 0.71
N THR A 12 8.13 1.39 -0.62
CA THR A 12 8.48 2.63 -1.30
C THR A 12 7.66 2.82 -2.58
N ASP A 13 7.40 4.06 -2.95
CA ASP A 13 6.65 4.38 -4.16
C ASP A 13 7.37 3.86 -5.44
N ALA A 14 8.71 3.83 -5.42
CA ALA A 14 9.52 3.28 -6.51
C ALA A 14 9.41 1.75 -6.62
N SER A 15 9.27 1.05 -5.49
CA SER A 15 8.99 -0.39 -5.46
C SER A 15 7.62 -0.69 -6.07
N VAL A 16 6.58 0.06 -5.68
CA VAL A 16 5.23 -0.06 -6.27
C VAL A 16 5.26 0.15 -7.78
N GLU A 17 5.98 1.17 -8.26
CA GLU A 17 6.13 1.41 -9.70
C GLU A 17 6.92 0.30 -10.42
N THR A 18 7.95 -0.24 -9.78
CA THR A 18 8.72 -1.38 -10.30
C THR A 18 7.86 -2.62 -10.43
N ILE A 19 7.01 -2.91 -9.44
CA ILE A 19 6.04 -4.01 -9.49
C ILE A 19 5.10 -3.86 -10.68
N GLY A 20 4.58 -2.65 -10.91
CA GLY A 20 3.75 -2.33 -12.08
C GLY A 20 4.46 -2.64 -13.40
N HIS A 21 5.66 -2.08 -13.60
CA HIS A 21 6.45 -2.33 -14.81
C HIS A 21 6.81 -3.81 -15.02
N ALA A 22 7.24 -4.50 -13.95
CA ALA A 22 7.60 -5.91 -14.02
C ALA A 22 6.39 -6.79 -14.34
N THR A 23 5.21 -6.46 -13.81
CA THR A 23 3.96 -7.19 -14.07
C THR A 23 3.51 -7.02 -15.51
N GLU A 24 3.50 -5.79 -16.04
CA GLU A 24 3.15 -5.54 -17.45
C GLU A 24 4.13 -6.23 -18.40
N PHE A 25 5.43 -6.20 -18.08
CA PHE A 25 6.45 -6.89 -18.87
C PHE A 25 6.27 -8.41 -18.83
N ALA A 26 6.04 -8.99 -17.65
CA ALA A 26 5.78 -10.43 -17.50
C ALA A 26 4.52 -10.87 -18.26
N GLN A 27 3.45 -10.08 -18.19
CA GLN A 27 2.21 -10.32 -18.93
C GLN A 27 2.48 -10.37 -20.44
N ALA A 28 3.24 -9.39 -20.97
CA ALA A 28 3.52 -9.29 -22.41
C ALA A 28 4.34 -10.47 -22.96
N ILE A 29 5.19 -11.10 -22.13
CA ILE A 29 6.07 -12.20 -22.55
C ILE A 29 5.60 -13.59 -22.05
N GLY A 30 4.50 -13.65 -21.30
CA GLY A 30 4.02 -14.89 -20.70
C GLY A 30 4.92 -15.45 -19.59
N ALA A 31 5.64 -14.59 -18.86
CA ALA A 31 6.51 -15.00 -17.76
C ALA A 31 5.76 -15.01 -16.41
N ARG A 32 6.37 -15.69 -15.43
CA ARG A 32 5.91 -15.70 -14.03
C ARG A 32 6.78 -14.80 -13.16
N ILE A 33 6.29 -14.41 -11.99
CA ILE A 33 7.00 -13.54 -11.04
C ILE A 33 7.20 -14.24 -9.69
N THR A 34 8.37 -14.04 -9.08
CA THR A 34 8.57 -14.22 -7.64
C THR A 34 8.84 -12.87 -7.01
N PHE A 35 7.97 -12.45 -6.09
CA PHE A 35 8.15 -11.27 -5.26
C PHE A 35 9.02 -11.62 -4.05
N LEU A 36 10.03 -10.79 -3.79
CA LEU A 36 10.98 -11.02 -2.71
C LEU A 36 10.93 -9.85 -1.73
N HIS A 37 10.70 -10.14 -0.45
CA HIS A 37 11.01 -9.19 0.62
C HIS A 37 12.25 -9.66 1.37
N VAL A 38 13.21 -8.76 1.62
CA VAL A 38 14.40 -9.06 2.41
C VAL A 38 14.24 -8.44 3.80
N SER A 39 13.98 -9.27 4.80
CA SER A 39 13.83 -8.83 6.19
C SER A 39 15.16 -8.28 6.72
N SER A 40 15.14 -7.05 7.24
CA SER A 40 16.31 -6.44 7.88
C SER A 40 16.72 -7.22 9.14
N ALA A 41 18.00 -7.54 9.26
CA ALA A 41 18.58 -8.23 10.42
C ALA A 41 18.64 -7.37 11.70
N SER A 42 18.18 -6.12 11.66
CA SER A 42 18.28 -5.15 12.76
C SER A 42 17.28 -5.40 13.91
N GLY A 43 17.03 -6.66 14.25
CA GLY A 43 16.48 -7.02 15.56
C GLY A 43 17.59 -6.91 16.58
N ILE A 44 17.45 -5.98 17.54
CA ILE A 44 18.34 -5.87 18.71
C ILE A 44 18.57 -7.27 19.28
N ARG A 45 19.84 -7.73 19.28
CA ARG A 45 20.25 -9.00 19.91
C ARG A 45 19.89 -8.93 21.39
N GLY A 46 18.78 -9.55 21.80
CA GLY A 46 18.37 -9.60 23.21
C GLY A 46 16.89 -9.81 23.51
N SER A 47 15.97 -9.63 22.55
CA SER A 47 14.54 -9.90 22.79
C SER A 47 14.12 -11.25 22.22
N THR A 48 13.69 -12.17 23.09
CA THR A 48 13.05 -13.44 22.72
C THR A 48 11.60 -13.26 22.24
N ALA A 49 11.10 -12.02 22.13
CA ALA A 49 9.87 -11.74 21.42
C ALA A 49 10.14 -11.87 19.91
N ARG A 50 9.85 -13.07 19.39
CA ARG A 50 9.96 -13.49 17.98
C ARG A 50 9.62 -12.38 16.98
N SER A 51 10.36 -12.35 15.87
CA SER A 51 10.31 -11.52 14.66
C SER A 51 8.96 -11.31 13.94
N ARG A 52 7.82 -11.57 14.58
CA ARG A 52 6.46 -11.58 14.00
C ARG A 52 6.01 -10.24 13.37
N PRO A 53 6.28 -9.05 13.95
CA PRO A 53 5.77 -7.80 13.37
C PRO A 53 6.41 -7.46 12.02
N ALA A 54 7.70 -7.80 11.85
CA ALA A 54 8.42 -7.58 10.60
C ALA A 54 7.94 -8.53 9.50
N ASP A 55 7.69 -9.80 9.84
CA ASP A 55 7.19 -10.80 8.89
C ASP A 55 5.76 -10.49 8.42
N GLU A 56 4.93 -9.90 9.29
CA GLU A 56 3.55 -9.54 8.93
C GLU A 56 3.47 -8.28 8.06
N ARG A 57 4.31 -7.28 8.32
CA ARG A 57 4.48 -6.13 7.41
C ARG A 57 5.02 -6.58 6.06
N ALA A 58 5.98 -7.51 6.04
CA ALA A 58 6.46 -8.13 4.81
C ALA A 58 5.33 -8.86 4.07
N ALA A 59 4.52 -9.65 4.79
CA ALA A 59 3.40 -10.37 4.22
C ALA A 59 2.33 -9.45 3.62
N GLU A 60 2.06 -8.29 4.23
CA GLU A 60 1.21 -7.24 3.65
C GLU A 60 1.75 -6.77 2.30
N LEU A 61 3.02 -6.37 2.24
CA LEU A 61 3.62 -5.82 1.03
C LEU A 61 3.57 -6.84 -0.11
N LEU A 62 3.90 -8.09 0.21
CA LEU A 62 3.85 -9.20 -0.74
C LEU A 62 2.41 -9.51 -1.17
N ALA A 63 1.43 -9.47 -0.27
CA ALA A 63 0.02 -9.68 -0.60
C ALA A 63 -0.51 -8.64 -1.61
N ARG A 64 -0.12 -7.37 -1.46
CA ARG A 64 -0.45 -6.32 -2.43
C ARG A 64 0.18 -6.59 -3.79
N ALA A 65 1.47 -6.94 -3.80
CA ALA A 65 2.20 -7.24 -5.05
C ALA A 65 1.55 -8.42 -5.80
N GLU A 66 1.20 -9.48 -5.07
CA GLU A 66 0.50 -10.64 -5.64
C GLU A 66 -0.90 -10.30 -6.15
N ALA A 67 -1.67 -9.48 -5.43
CA ALA A 67 -3.00 -9.06 -5.87
C ALA A 67 -2.94 -8.27 -7.18
N GLY A 68 -1.96 -7.35 -7.31
CA GLY A 68 -1.71 -6.62 -8.55
C GLY A 68 -1.34 -7.52 -9.73
N ALA A 69 -0.44 -8.49 -9.51
CA ALA A 69 -0.04 -9.45 -10.53
C ALA A 69 -1.17 -10.38 -10.96
N ARG A 70 -1.93 -10.93 -9.99
CA ARG A 70 -3.09 -11.79 -10.27
C ARG A 70 -4.18 -11.07 -11.05
N ALA A 71 -4.44 -9.80 -10.74
CA ALA A 71 -5.43 -9.01 -11.47
C ALA A 71 -5.07 -8.81 -12.95
N GLN A 72 -3.78 -8.84 -13.29
CA GLN A 72 -3.29 -8.84 -14.68
C GLN A 72 -3.15 -10.25 -15.30
N GLY A 73 -3.49 -11.31 -14.56
CA GLY A 73 -3.36 -12.69 -15.01
C GLY A 73 -1.92 -13.21 -15.02
N VAL A 74 -0.99 -12.57 -14.30
CA VAL A 74 0.41 -12.99 -14.21
C VAL A 74 0.58 -14.01 -13.08
N PRO A 75 1.09 -15.23 -13.35
CA PRO A 75 1.38 -16.20 -12.30
C PRO A 75 2.46 -15.66 -11.35
N CYS A 76 2.17 -15.61 -10.05
CA CYS A 76 3.09 -15.07 -9.06
C CYS A 76 3.20 -15.92 -7.80
N THR A 77 4.34 -15.78 -7.12
CA THR A 77 4.62 -16.33 -5.78
C THR A 77 5.38 -15.29 -4.98
N SER A 78 5.39 -15.41 -3.65
CA SER A 78 6.17 -14.53 -2.78
C SER A 78 7.11 -15.32 -1.86
N VAL A 79 8.21 -14.69 -1.48
CA VAL A 79 9.19 -15.23 -0.54
C VAL A 79 9.72 -14.12 0.37
N ILE A 80 9.85 -14.44 1.65
CA ILE A 80 10.56 -13.62 2.64
C ILE A 80 11.93 -14.25 2.86
N ALA A 81 13.00 -13.47 2.70
CA ALA A 81 14.37 -13.90 2.93
C ALA A 81 15.00 -13.12 4.08
N ALA A 82 15.82 -13.79 4.90
CA ALA A 82 16.62 -13.11 5.90
C ALA A 82 17.75 -12.29 5.23
N GLY A 83 17.95 -11.05 5.67
CA GLY A 83 18.99 -10.15 5.16
C GLY A 83 20.38 -10.35 5.77
N ASP A 84 20.55 -11.26 6.73
CA ASP A 84 21.83 -11.55 7.43
C ASP A 84 22.73 -12.56 6.69
N GLN A 85 22.41 -12.87 5.43
CA GLN A 85 23.12 -13.88 4.66
C GLN A 85 24.49 -13.35 4.18
N PRO A 86 25.52 -14.22 4.11
CA PRO A 86 26.87 -13.83 3.68
C PRO A 86 26.97 -13.48 2.19
N PHE A 87 25.93 -13.76 1.40
CA PHE A 87 25.84 -13.45 -0.02
C PHE A 87 24.65 -12.52 -0.27
N ASP A 88 24.69 -11.78 -1.39
CA ASP A 88 23.57 -10.92 -1.81
C ASP A 88 22.26 -11.73 -1.84
N PRO A 89 21.28 -11.40 -0.98
CA PRO A 89 20.04 -12.15 -0.86
C PRO A 89 19.23 -12.14 -2.16
N LEU A 90 19.33 -11.09 -3.00
CA LEU A 90 18.64 -11.05 -4.29
C LEU A 90 19.18 -12.12 -5.23
N LEU A 91 20.50 -12.19 -5.38
CA LEU A 91 21.15 -13.19 -6.24
C LEU A 91 20.94 -14.62 -5.72
N ALA A 92 21.01 -14.80 -4.41
CA ALA A 92 20.78 -16.10 -3.78
C ALA A 92 19.35 -16.59 -4.05
N GLN A 93 18.35 -15.72 -3.89
CA GLN A 93 16.94 -16.08 -4.10
C GLN A 93 16.60 -16.25 -5.59
N ALA A 94 17.16 -15.41 -6.47
CA ALA A 94 17.00 -15.59 -7.91
C ALA A 94 17.47 -17.00 -8.34
N ARG A 95 18.63 -17.44 -7.86
CA ARG A 95 19.15 -18.80 -8.15
C ARG A 95 18.28 -19.90 -7.57
N ARG A 96 17.84 -19.76 -6.31
CA ARG A 96 17.00 -20.76 -5.63
C ARG A 96 15.66 -20.98 -6.34
N HIS A 97 15.08 -19.91 -6.86
CA HIS A 97 13.76 -19.95 -7.49
C HIS A 97 13.83 -20.12 -9.02
N GLY A 98 15.03 -20.11 -9.61
CA GLY A 98 15.25 -20.25 -11.04
C GLY A 98 14.86 -19.01 -11.84
N CYS A 99 15.00 -17.82 -11.25
CA CYS A 99 14.73 -16.55 -11.90
C CYS A 99 15.85 -16.19 -12.88
N ASP A 100 15.48 -15.83 -14.10
CA ASP A 100 16.39 -15.47 -15.19
C ASP A 100 16.48 -13.95 -15.43
N LEU A 101 15.62 -13.17 -14.76
CA LEU A 101 15.64 -11.71 -14.75
C LEU A 101 15.35 -11.17 -13.34
N ILE A 102 16.09 -10.17 -12.90
CA ILE A 102 15.81 -9.40 -11.68
C ILE A 102 15.37 -8.00 -12.09
N CYS A 103 14.16 -7.59 -11.71
CA CYS A 103 13.65 -6.24 -11.95
C CYS A 103 13.79 -5.40 -10.69
N THR A 104 14.57 -4.32 -10.74
CA THR A 104 14.77 -3.42 -9.59
C THR A 104 14.34 -2.01 -9.95
N ALA A 105 14.00 -1.20 -8.94
CA ALA A 105 13.90 0.23 -9.14
C ALA A 105 15.26 0.78 -9.62
N SER A 106 15.23 1.75 -10.54
CA SER A 106 16.44 2.47 -10.92
C SER A 106 17.01 3.22 -9.71
N PRO A 107 18.32 3.11 -9.41
CA PRO A 107 18.91 3.90 -8.34
C PRO A 107 18.72 5.38 -8.65
N ARG A 108 18.39 6.17 -7.61
CA ARG A 108 18.33 7.63 -7.75
C ARG A 108 19.72 8.15 -8.14
N PRO A 109 19.84 9.13 -9.05
CA PRO A 109 21.13 9.77 -9.32
C PRO A 109 21.75 10.28 -8.02
N GLY A 110 22.97 9.82 -7.68
CA GLY A 110 23.66 10.17 -6.44
C GLY A 110 23.43 9.22 -5.25
N ALA A 111 22.60 8.18 -5.38
CA ALA A 111 22.60 7.06 -4.44
C ALA A 111 23.81 6.17 -4.75
N ASN A 112 24.84 6.24 -3.90
CA ASN A 112 26.01 5.37 -4.03
C ASN A 112 25.54 3.91 -3.93
N ALA A 113 25.65 3.16 -5.04
CA ALA A 113 25.52 1.72 -4.99
C ALA A 113 26.67 1.21 -4.10
N SER A 114 26.36 0.79 -2.88
CA SER A 114 27.33 0.11 -2.03
C SER A 114 27.56 -1.28 -2.59
N ALA A 115 28.40 -1.37 -3.63
CA ALA A 115 28.89 -2.63 -4.16
C ALA A 115 29.96 -3.18 -3.20
N SER A 116 29.52 -3.69 -2.05
CA SER A 116 30.34 -4.57 -1.22
C SER A 116 29.96 -6.01 -1.53
N GLY A 117 30.55 -6.56 -2.59
CA GLY A 117 30.48 -7.98 -2.89
C GLY A 117 31.72 -8.43 -3.66
N ALA A 118 32.32 -9.55 -3.25
CA ALA A 118 33.38 -10.20 -4.00
C ALA A 118 32.93 -10.51 -5.44
N PRO A 119 33.83 -10.50 -6.43
CA PRO A 119 33.48 -10.76 -7.82
C PRO A 119 32.84 -12.15 -7.96
N VAL A 120 31.56 -12.18 -8.34
CA VAL A 120 30.86 -13.41 -8.72
C VAL A 120 31.17 -13.66 -10.20
N PRO A 121 31.60 -14.87 -10.60
CA PRO A 121 31.89 -15.14 -12.01
C PRO A 121 30.66 -14.91 -12.90
N ASP A 122 30.90 -14.19 -14.01
CA ASP A 122 29.91 -13.58 -14.92
C ASP A 122 28.92 -14.58 -15.55
N ALA A 123 29.28 -15.87 -15.61
CA ALA A 123 28.56 -16.88 -16.37
C ALA A 123 27.25 -17.40 -15.72
N LEU A 124 26.89 -16.93 -14.52
CA LEU A 124 25.78 -17.47 -13.71
C LEU A 124 24.97 -16.39 -12.96
N LEU A 125 25.00 -15.14 -13.42
CA LEU A 125 24.21 -14.05 -12.85
C LEU A 125 22.93 -13.84 -13.67
N PRO A 126 21.74 -13.75 -13.04
CA PRO A 126 20.53 -13.34 -13.73
C PRO A 126 20.71 -11.97 -14.37
N ALA A 127 20.07 -11.74 -15.52
CA ALA A 127 20.04 -10.40 -16.09
C ALA A 127 19.37 -9.42 -15.11
N MET A 128 19.79 -8.15 -15.12
CA MET A 128 19.17 -7.10 -14.31
C MET A 128 18.46 -6.09 -15.20
N LEU A 129 17.21 -5.78 -14.87
CA LEU A 129 16.41 -4.73 -15.48
C LEU A 129 16.16 -3.62 -14.46
N ALA A 130 16.71 -2.44 -14.71
CA ALA A 130 16.41 -1.25 -13.95
C ALA A 130 15.12 -0.61 -14.48
N CYS A 131 14.04 -0.65 -13.71
CA CYS A 131 12.77 -0.03 -14.04
C CYS A 131 12.86 1.49 -13.81
N ALA A 132 12.44 2.26 -14.81
CA ALA A 132 12.37 3.71 -14.68
C ALA A 132 11.32 4.10 -13.64
N THR A 133 11.49 5.29 -13.05
CA THR A 133 10.52 5.92 -12.15
C THR A 133 10.03 7.19 -12.82
N ASP A 134 8.72 7.43 -12.80
CA ASP A 134 8.11 8.65 -13.32
C ASP A 134 8.65 9.86 -12.57
N ARG A 135 9.18 10.85 -13.30
CA ARG A 135 9.79 12.07 -12.75
C ARG A 135 8.90 13.31 -12.88
N ARG A 136 7.69 13.16 -13.41
CA ARG A 136 6.75 14.27 -13.59
C ARG A 136 6.24 14.70 -12.21
N PRO A 137 6.43 15.97 -11.78
CA PRO A 137 6.14 16.40 -10.40
C PRO A 137 4.71 16.14 -9.95
N ALA A 138 3.71 16.51 -10.76
CA ALA A 138 2.30 16.30 -10.43
C ALA A 138 1.93 14.82 -10.30
N VAL A 139 2.58 13.94 -11.08
CA VAL A 139 2.37 12.49 -11.00
C VAL A 139 2.93 11.94 -9.69
N GLN A 140 4.19 12.29 -9.37
CA GLN A 140 4.83 11.86 -8.13
C GLN A 140 4.07 12.34 -6.89
N ALA A 141 3.65 13.60 -6.87
CA ALA A 141 2.89 14.17 -5.77
C ALA A 141 1.53 13.48 -5.59
N SER A 142 0.75 13.34 -6.66
CA SER A 142 -0.58 12.70 -6.61
C SER A 142 -0.50 11.23 -6.18
N ILE A 143 0.41 10.45 -6.78
CA ILE A 143 0.58 9.04 -6.43
C ILE A 143 1.13 8.90 -5.01
N GLY A 144 2.06 9.77 -4.59
CA GLY A 144 2.59 9.79 -3.22
C GLY A 144 1.51 10.01 -2.17
N VAL A 145 0.50 10.86 -2.45
CA VAL A 145 -0.67 11.04 -1.57
C VAL A 145 -1.49 9.76 -1.45
N LEU A 146 -1.78 9.08 -2.58
CA LEU A 146 -2.52 7.80 -2.58
C LEU A 146 -1.77 6.70 -1.82
N LEU A 147 -0.49 6.50 -2.13
CA LEU A 147 0.33 5.49 -1.45
C LEU A 147 0.55 5.83 0.03
N GLY A 148 0.63 7.11 0.39
CA GLY A 148 0.63 7.55 1.78
C GLY A 148 -0.67 7.21 2.51
N ALA A 149 -1.82 7.35 1.85
CA ALA A 149 -3.11 6.94 2.39
C ALA A 149 -3.18 5.42 2.62
N HIS A 150 -2.62 4.61 1.70
CA HIS A 150 -2.49 3.16 1.86
C HIS A 150 -1.63 2.78 3.06
N ARG A 151 -0.43 3.37 3.19
CA ARG A 151 0.44 3.15 4.36
C ARG A 151 -0.27 3.51 5.66
N THR A 152 -1.02 4.62 5.69
CA THR A 152 -1.78 5.04 6.89
C THR A 152 -2.84 4.01 7.28
N LEU A 153 -3.61 3.48 6.33
CA LEU A 153 -4.56 2.40 6.62
C LEU A 153 -3.82 1.16 7.13
N ALA A 154 -2.67 0.85 6.52
CA ALA A 154 -1.92 -0.33 6.84
C ALA A 154 -1.36 -0.33 8.26
N ASP A 155 -0.72 0.78 8.65
CA ASP A 155 -0.22 0.99 9.99
C ASP A 155 -1.34 0.89 11.02
N ALA A 156 -2.50 1.51 10.77
CA ALA A 156 -3.64 1.43 11.68
C ALA A 156 -4.17 -0.02 11.85
N LEU A 157 -4.14 -0.84 10.80
CA LEU A 157 -4.54 -2.23 10.85
C LEU A 157 -3.54 -3.11 11.61
N HIS A 158 -2.24 -2.90 11.39
CA HIS A 158 -1.20 -3.59 12.16
C HIS A 158 -1.25 -3.22 13.64
N GLU A 159 -1.37 -1.93 13.96
CA GLU A 159 -1.51 -1.47 15.34
C GLU A 159 -2.68 -2.15 16.05
N TRP A 160 -3.81 -2.35 15.35
CA TRP A 160 -4.96 -3.02 15.92
C TRP A 160 -4.73 -4.52 16.12
N LEU A 161 -4.17 -5.20 15.11
CA LEU A 161 -3.85 -6.63 15.21
C LEU A 161 -2.83 -6.91 16.31
N ASP A 162 -1.80 -6.08 16.42
CA ASP A 162 -0.79 -6.17 17.48
C ASP A 162 -1.41 -5.97 18.86
N LEU A 163 -2.32 -5.00 19.02
CA LEU A 163 -3.05 -4.79 20.27
C LEU A 163 -3.89 -6.02 20.67
N ILE A 164 -4.68 -6.57 19.74
CA ILE A 164 -5.52 -7.74 20.01
C ILE A 164 -4.67 -8.92 20.46
N ARG A 165 -3.57 -9.18 19.75
CA ARG A 165 -2.67 -10.31 20.05
C ARG A 165 -1.92 -10.13 21.35
N ALA A 166 -1.42 -8.93 21.64
CA ALA A 166 -0.72 -8.63 22.89
C ALA A 166 -1.62 -8.86 24.12
N GLU A 167 -2.90 -8.47 24.04
CA GLU A 167 -3.87 -8.75 25.09
C GLU A 167 -4.21 -10.24 25.19
N ARG A 168 -4.33 -10.93 24.05
CA ARG A 168 -4.58 -12.38 24.02
C ARG A 168 -3.43 -13.17 24.63
N GLU A 169 -2.18 -12.79 24.37
CA GLU A 169 -0.99 -13.39 25.00
C GLU A 169 -1.00 -13.25 26.53
N ARG A 170 -1.66 -12.22 27.06
CA ARG A 170 -1.88 -12.01 28.50
C ARG A 170 -3.14 -12.72 29.03
N GLY A 171 -3.84 -13.47 28.19
CA GLY A 171 -5.12 -14.13 28.54
C GLY A 171 -6.31 -13.16 28.63
N GLY A 172 -6.17 -11.95 28.09
CA GLY A 172 -7.17 -10.89 28.11
C GLY A 172 -7.74 -10.54 26.74
N MET A 173 -8.54 -9.48 26.71
CA MET A 173 -9.10 -8.86 25.50
C MET A 173 -9.00 -7.34 25.64
N PRO A 174 -8.76 -6.58 24.55
CA PRO A 174 -8.78 -5.13 24.62
C PRO A 174 -10.12 -4.61 25.17
N GLN A 175 -10.08 -3.50 25.90
CA GLN A 175 -11.28 -2.90 26.47
C GLN A 175 -12.25 -2.45 25.37
N GLY A 176 -13.56 -2.58 25.63
CA GLY A 176 -14.61 -2.20 24.68
C GLY A 176 -14.53 -0.75 24.18
N GLU A 177 -14.13 0.19 25.03
CA GLU A 177 -13.91 1.60 24.62
C GLU A 177 -12.72 1.74 23.68
N THR A 178 -11.58 1.09 23.99
CA THR A 178 -10.39 1.10 23.13
C THR A 178 -10.71 0.57 21.73
N MET A 179 -11.44 -0.54 21.65
CA MET A 179 -11.85 -1.10 20.36
C MET A 179 -12.78 -0.16 19.58
N ARG A 180 -13.73 0.49 20.26
CA ARG A 180 -14.63 1.48 19.63
C ARG A 180 -13.86 2.71 19.12
N GLU A 181 -12.86 3.17 19.86
CA GLU A 181 -11.99 4.28 19.44
C GLU A 181 -11.17 3.92 18.20
N ILE A 182 -10.61 2.71 18.11
CA ILE A 182 -9.87 2.27 16.93
C ILE A 182 -10.79 2.23 15.69
N VAL A 183 -11.98 1.66 15.80
CA VAL A 183 -12.94 1.66 14.68
C VAL A 183 -13.37 3.07 14.28
N ARG A 184 -13.61 3.95 15.26
CA ARG A 184 -13.90 5.37 14.99
C ARG A 184 -12.76 6.04 14.22
N ARG A 185 -11.51 5.75 14.60
CA ARG A 185 -10.32 6.25 13.90
C ARG A 185 -10.22 5.72 12.48
N LEU A 186 -10.50 4.43 12.25
CA LEU A 186 -10.51 3.81 10.91
C LEU A 186 -11.56 4.43 9.98
N HIS A 187 -12.76 4.74 10.50
CA HIS A 187 -13.78 5.48 9.76
C HIS A 187 -13.36 6.94 9.48
N GLY A 188 -12.68 7.57 10.44
CA GLY A 188 -12.24 8.96 10.35
C GLY A 188 -10.87 9.19 9.71
N LEU A 189 -10.25 8.16 9.12
CA LEU A 189 -8.91 8.30 8.52
C LEU A 189 -8.94 9.36 7.41
N PRO A 190 -7.98 10.30 7.38
CA PRO A 190 -7.83 11.22 6.25
C PRO A 190 -7.73 10.49 4.89
N ALA A 191 -7.16 9.27 4.89
CA ALA A 191 -7.11 8.35 3.76
C ALA A 191 -8.47 8.11 3.10
N ARG A 192 -9.56 8.07 3.88
CA ARG A 192 -10.94 7.92 3.36
C ARG A 192 -11.35 9.08 2.46
N GLY A 193 -10.95 10.29 2.82
CA GLY A 193 -11.16 11.48 2.00
C GLY A 193 -10.34 11.44 0.72
N VAL A 194 -9.12 10.88 0.77
CA VAL A 194 -8.27 10.67 -0.40
C VAL A 194 -8.93 9.70 -1.39
N TRP A 195 -9.45 8.56 -0.95
CA TRP A 195 -10.13 7.59 -1.85
C TRP A 195 -11.43 8.13 -2.45
N ALA A 196 -12.16 8.98 -1.71
CA ALA A 196 -13.31 9.69 -2.28
C ALA A 196 -12.89 10.63 -3.42
N LYS A 197 -11.80 11.37 -3.24
CA LYS A 197 -11.22 12.24 -4.29
C LYS A 197 -10.69 11.42 -5.47
N GLU A 198 -10.08 10.27 -5.21
CA GLU A 198 -9.56 9.36 -6.24
C GLU A 198 -10.68 8.89 -7.19
N LYS A 199 -11.80 8.41 -6.64
CA LYS A 199 -12.97 8.04 -7.45
C LYS A 199 -13.50 9.22 -8.26
N ALA A 200 -13.66 10.38 -7.60
CA ALA A 200 -14.21 11.58 -8.22
C ALA A 200 -13.30 12.19 -9.30
N SER A 201 -11.99 12.00 -9.19
CA SER A 201 -11.00 12.61 -10.07
C SER A 201 -10.27 11.59 -10.94
N LEU A 202 -9.38 10.79 -10.34
CA LEU A 202 -8.49 9.87 -11.04
C LEU A 202 -9.27 8.86 -11.88
N PHE A 203 -10.20 8.13 -11.27
CA PHE A 203 -10.95 7.06 -11.96
C PHE A 203 -11.81 7.64 -13.08
N ARG A 204 -12.55 8.72 -12.78
CA ARG A 204 -13.37 9.44 -13.77
C ARG A 204 -12.54 9.89 -14.97
N ARG A 205 -11.34 10.41 -14.76
CA ARG A 205 -10.45 10.87 -15.85
C ARG A 205 -9.89 9.69 -16.63
N LEU A 206 -9.51 8.61 -15.95
CA LEU A 206 -8.99 7.41 -16.60
C LEU A 206 -10.03 6.77 -17.52
N ARG A 207 -11.28 6.64 -17.08
CA ARG A 207 -12.41 6.15 -17.90
C ARG A 207 -12.64 6.97 -19.17
N LYS A 208 -12.35 8.28 -19.14
CA LYS A 208 -12.45 9.16 -20.32
C LYS A 208 -11.30 8.98 -21.29
N ARG A 209 -10.12 8.56 -20.82
CA ARG A 209 -8.90 8.42 -21.65
C ARG A 209 -8.74 7.02 -22.24
N THR A 210 -9.28 5.99 -21.59
CA THR A 210 -9.18 4.60 -22.04
C THR A 210 -10.31 3.74 -21.50
N SER A 211 -10.68 2.69 -22.23
CA SER A 211 -11.57 1.64 -21.75
C SER A 211 -10.83 0.40 -21.23
N ALA A 212 -9.49 0.35 -21.40
CA ALA A 212 -8.69 -0.86 -21.16
C ALA A 212 -8.76 -1.39 -19.72
N VAL A 213 -9.03 -0.52 -18.74
CA VAL A 213 -9.10 -0.87 -17.31
C VAL A 213 -10.48 -0.64 -16.71
N ASN A 214 -11.52 -0.43 -17.53
CA ASN A 214 -12.87 -0.15 -17.01
C ASN A 214 -13.41 -1.29 -16.14
N ALA A 215 -13.18 -2.55 -16.52
CA ALA A 215 -13.60 -3.70 -15.73
C ALA A 215 -12.93 -3.73 -14.34
N GLU A 216 -11.65 -3.34 -14.25
CA GLU A 216 -10.93 -3.27 -12.97
C GLU A 216 -11.40 -2.08 -12.13
N LEU A 217 -11.70 -0.93 -12.76
CA LEU A 217 -12.30 0.20 -12.06
C LEU A 217 -13.68 -0.14 -11.49
N ASP A 218 -14.50 -0.89 -12.23
CA ASP A 218 -15.81 -1.39 -11.76
C ASP A 218 -15.66 -2.37 -10.58
N GLU A 219 -14.64 -3.25 -10.61
CA GLU A 219 -14.29 -4.13 -9.49
C GLU A 219 -13.86 -3.32 -8.25
N LEU A 220 -12.93 -2.38 -8.41
CA LEU A 220 -12.44 -1.56 -7.30
C LEU A 220 -13.55 -0.72 -6.67
N GLU A 221 -14.48 -0.19 -7.44
CA GLU A 221 -15.65 0.51 -6.89
C GLU A 221 -16.52 -0.43 -6.02
N ARG A 222 -16.74 -1.69 -6.44
CA ARG A 222 -17.42 -2.70 -5.62
C ARG A 222 -16.63 -3.08 -4.38
N LEU A 223 -15.32 -3.25 -4.49
CA LEU A 223 -14.44 -3.53 -3.35
C LEU A 223 -14.47 -2.38 -2.35
N HIS A 224 -14.42 -1.13 -2.79
CA HIS A 224 -14.53 0.01 -1.89
C HIS A 224 -15.90 0.09 -1.19
N GLN A 225 -16.99 -0.32 -1.84
CA GLN A 225 -18.29 -0.41 -1.15
C GLN A 225 -18.28 -1.52 -0.08
N ARG A 226 -17.68 -2.67 -0.40
CA ARG A 226 -17.54 -3.78 0.54
C ARG A 226 -16.63 -3.44 1.72
N ASP A 227 -15.61 -2.61 1.50
CA ASP A 227 -14.74 -2.09 2.54
C ASP A 227 -15.53 -1.36 3.64
N GLU A 228 -16.44 -0.47 3.23
CA GLU A 228 -17.33 0.25 4.15
C GLU A 228 -18.24 -0.73 4.91
N GLU A 229 -18.83 -1.72 4.24
CA GLU A 229 -19.68 -2.73 4.87
C GLU A 229 -18.92 -3.53 5.93
N MET A 230 -17.69 -3.97 5.63
CA MET A 230 -16.86 -4.73 6.56
C MET A 230 -16.49 -3.91 7.81
N LEU A 231 -16.20 -2.62 7.64
CA LEU A 231 -15.99 -1.73 8.79
C LEU A 231 -17.24 -1.59 9.66
N HIS A 232 -18.42 -1.41 9.06
CA HIS A 232 -19.67 -1.36 9.83
C HIS A 232 -19.95 -2.67 10.58
N GLU A 233 -19.62 -3.82 9.97
CA GLU A 233 -19.73 -5.12 10.62
C GLU A 233 -18.78 -5.24 11.83
N LEU A 234 -17.54 -4.79 11.70
CA LEU A 234 -16.58 -4.73 12.81
C LEU A 234 -17.10 -3.82 13.94
N ALA A 235 -17.64 -2.65 13.61
CA ALA A 235 -18.25 -1.74 14.59
C ALA A 235 -19.39 -2.42 15.36
N ARG A 236 -20.26 -3.16 14.64
CA ARG A 236 -21.39 -3.90 15.22
C ARG A 236 -20.94 -5.07 16.08
N MET A 237 -19.84 -5.75 15.74
CA MET A 237 -19.25 -6.79 16.60
C MET A 237 -18.82 -6.22 17.94
N ILE A 238 -18.07 -5.12 17.91
CA ILE A 238 -17.56 -4.47 19.13
C ILE A 238 -18.71 -3.92 19.99
N GLY A 239 -19.77 -3.39 19.37
CA GLY A 239 -20.93 -2.85 20.07
C GLY A 239 -21.75 -3.88 20.87
N ARG A 240 -21.62 -5.19 20.60
CA ARG A 240 -22.39 -6.26 21.27
C ARG A 240 -21.89 -6.62 22.68
N ASN A 241 -20.83 -5.96 23.17
CA ASN A 241 -20.43 -5.85 24.58
C ASN A 241 -20.53 -7.17 25.39
N THR A 242 -19.83 -8.21 24.94
CA THR A 242 -19.79 -9.52 25.61
C THR A 242 -18.33 -9.98 25.78
N HIS A 243 -17.88 -10.08 27.03
CA HIS A 243 -16.49 -10.41 27.39
C HIS A 243 -16.32 -11.93 27.46
N SER A 244 -16.04 -12.56 26.30
CA SER A 244 -15.74 -14.00 26.24
C SER A 244 -14.52 -14.28 25.37
N ALA A 245 -13.81 -15.37 25.66
CA ALA A 245 -12.65 -15.79 24.87
C ALA A 245 -13.00 -16.11 23.40
N SER A 246 -14.19 -16.65 23.14
CA SER A 246 -14.72 -16.89 21.78
C SER A 246 -14.80 -15.59 20.97
N MET A 247 -15.29 -14.51 21.59
CA MET A 247 -15.44 -13.21 20.94
C MET A 247 -14.10 -12.57 20.59
N ALA A 248 -13.07 -12.76 21.43
CA ALA A 248 -11.72 -12.26 21.15
C ALA A 248 -11.13 -12.93 19.90
N GLU A 249 -11.32 -14.23 19.75
CA GLU A 249 -10.89 -14.98 18.57
C GLU A 249 -11.70 -14.61 17.32
N GLU A 250 -13.02 -14.48 17.43
CA GLU A 250 -13.88 -14.01 16.35
C GLU A 250 -13.49 -12.59 15.88
N LEU A 251 -13.17 -11.69 16.80
CA LEU A 251 -12.73 -10.33 16.47
C LEU A 251 -11.36 -10.34 15.77
N GLU A 252 -10.38 -11.10 16.29
CA GLU A 252 -9.07 -11.22 15.64
C GLU A 252 -9.21 -11.75 14.20
N GLN A 253 -10.06 -12.76 14.01
CA GLN A 253 -10.34 -13.32 12.69
C GLN A 253 -11.01 -12.29 11.77
N ALA A 254 -11.98 -11.53 12.28
CA ALA A 254 -12.68 -10.50 11.50
C ALA A 254 -11.75 -9.35 11.09
N VAL A 255 -10.91 -8.85 12.00
CA VAL A 255 -9.91 -7.80 11.69
C VAL A 255 -8.86 -8.34 10.72
N SER A 256 -8.39 -9.57 10.90
CA SER A 256 -7.46 -10.22 9.97
C SER A 256 -8.07 -10.41 8.58
N ALA A 257 -9.36 -10.75 8.49
CA ALA A 257 -10.07 -10.86 7.23
C ALA A 257 -10.21 -9.51 6.54
N TYR A 258 -10.54 -8.46 7.30
CA TYR A 258 -10.60 -7.09 6.79
C TYR A 258 -9.23 -6.59 6.30
N ALA A 259 -8.14 -6.87 7.03
CA ALA A 259 -6.80 -6.52 6.60
C ALA A 259 -6.41 -7.20 5.28
N ARG A 260 -6.64 -8.52 5.15
CA ARG A 260 -6.40 -9.25 3.89
C ARG A 260 -7.22 -8.71 2.73
N PHE A 261 -8.49 -8.38 2.99
CA PHE A 261 -9.35 -7.73 2.01
C PHE A 261 -8.80 -6.37 1.58
N ALA A 262 -8.28 -5.58 2.52
CA ALA A 262 -7.67 -4.29 2.24
C ALA A 262 -6.43 -4.43 1.35
N TRP A 263 -5.54 -5.38 1.66
CA TRP A 263 -4.35 -5.64 0.85
C TRP A 263 -4.69 -6.04 -0.59
N GLU A 264 -5.76 -6.79 -0.82
CA GLU A 264 -6.21 -7.21 -2.15
C GLU A 264 -6.59 -6.00 -3.02
N TRP A 265 -7.48 -5.12 -2.53
CA TRP A 265 -7.92 -3.99 -3.33
C TRP A 265 -6.80 -2.95 -3.51
N MET A 266 -5.97 -2.72 -2.48
CA MET A 266 -4.80 -1.84 -2.61
C MET A 266 -3.82 -2.37 -3.66
N GLY A 267 -3.58 -3.68 -3.65
CA GLY A 267 -2.69 -4.31 -4.62
C GLY A 267 -3.20 -4.21 -6.06
N ARG A 268 -4.51 -4.35 -6.26
CA ARG A 268 -5.18 -4.16 -7.56
C ARG A 268 -5.04 -2.73 -8.07
N GLU A 269 -5.29 -1.75 -7.23
CA GLU A 269 -5.12 -0.35 -7.57
C GLU A 269 -3.67 -0.01 -7.91
N GLN A 270 -2.74 -0.44 -7.05
CA GLN A 270 -1.30 -0.23 -7.23
C GLN A 270 -0.73 -0.93 -8.47
N GLY A 271 -1.19 -2.16 -8.73
CA GLY A 271 -0.66 -3.02 -9.78
C GLY A 271 -1.34 -2.85 -11.13
N VAL A 272 -2.57 -2.35 -11.21
CA VAL A 272 -3.34 -2.22 -12.46
C VAL A 272 -3.67 -0.77 -12.78
N ILE A 273 -4.25 -0.05 -11.80
CA ILE A 273 -4.77 1.30 -12.04
C ILE A 273 -3.66 2.33 -12.11
N LEU A 274 -2.72 2.34 -11.17
CA LEU A 274 -1.63 3.34 -11.18
C LEU A 274 -0.74 3.24 -12.43
N PRO A 275 -0.34 2.06 -12.93
CA PRO A 275 0.38 1.94 -14.20
C PRO A 275 -0.44 2.45 -15.39
N ALA A 276 -1.72 2.07 -15.48
CA ALA A 276 -2.62 2.57 -16.52
C ALA A 276 -2.80 4.09 -16.46
N ALA A 277 -2.95 4.65 -15.26
CA ALA A 277 -3.07 6.09 -15.06
C ALA A 277 -1.81 6.83 -15.53
N ARG A 278 -0.61 6.35 -15.20
CA ARG A 278 0.64 6.93 -15.69
C ARG A 278 0.74 6.92 -17.23
N ARG A 279 0.23 5.86 -17.87
CA ARG A 279 0.25 5.65 -19.32
C ARG A 279 -0.77 6.49 -20.08
N TYR A 280 -2.02 6.54 -19.63
CA TYR A 280 -3.13 7.09 -20.41
C TYR A 280 -3.54 8.51 -20.02
N LEU A 281 -3.22 8.97 -18.81
CA LEU A 281 -3.50 10.34 -18.40
C LEU A 281 -2.42 11.29 -18.93
N SER A 282 -2.87 12.43 -19.47
CA SER A 282 -1.99 13.51 -19.87
C SER A 282 -1.42 14.24 -18.64
N TYR A 283 -0.33 14.99 -18.83
CA TYR A 283 0.22 15.79 -17.74
C TYR A 283 -0.75 16.87 -17.23
N ALA A 284 -1.61 17.40 -18.11
CA ALA A 284 -2.67 18.32 -17.72
C ALA A 284 -3.69 17.64 -16.79
N ASP A 285 -4.10 16.41 -17.10
CA ASP A 285 -4.99 15.64 -16.21
C ASP A 285 -4.35 15.45 -14.83
N TRP A 286 -3.06 15.12 -14.77
CA TRP A 286 -2.32 14.97 -13.52
C TRP A 286 -2.19 16.27 -12.72
N THR A 287 -2.04 17.41 -13.39
CA THR A 287 -1.99 18.72 -12.73
C THR A 287 -3.33 19.07 -12.09
N GLU A 288 -4.45 18.74 -12.75
CA GLU A 288 -5.79 18.89 -12.16
C GLU A 288 -5.99 17.94 -10.96
N ILE A 289 -5.58 16.67 -11.08
CA ILE A 289 -5.67 15.68 -9.99
C ILE A 289 -4.87 16.15 -8.78
N ASP A 290 -3.62 16.59 -8.98
CA ASP A 290 -2.75 17.07 -7.92
C ASP A 290 -3.38 18.26 -7.17
N GLY A 291 -3.95 19.22 -7.92
CA GLY A 291 -4.70 20.32 -7.34
C GLY A 291 -5.87 19.84 -6.47
N GLU A 292 -6.69 18.93 -6.98
CA GLU A 292 -7.85 18.40 -6.25
C GLU A 292 -7.45 17.61 -4.99
N PHE A 293 -6.36 16.84 -5.04
CA PHE A 293 -5.83 16.11 -3.89
C PHE A 293 -5.33 17.07 -2.79
N ASN A 294 -4.63 18.13 -3.18
CA ASN A 294 -4.03 19.11 -2.28
C ASN A 294 -4.96 20.25 -1.81
N VAL A 295 -6.18 20.36 -2.34
CA VAL A 295 -7.19 21.27 -1.76
C VAL A 295 -7.51 20.80 -0.34
N ALA A 296 -7.05 21.57 0.65
CA ALA A 296 -7.51 21.47 2.02
C ALA A 296 -9.04 21.59 2.00
N ALA A 297 -9.75 20.64 2.64
CA ALA A 297 -11.18 20.76 2.86
C ALA A 297 -11.46 22.18 3.39
N PRO A 298 -12.46 22.91 2.87
CA PRO A 298 -12.69 24.28 3.30
C PRO A 298 -12.91 24.26 4.81
N ILE A 299 -11.97 24.87 5.54
CA ILE A 299 -12.13 25.15 6.95
C ILE A 299 -13.41 25.98 7.03
N GLY A 300 -14.45 25.41 7.66
CA GLY A 300 -15.72 26.08 7.89
C GLY A 300 -15.44 27.43 8.51
N ARG A 301 -15.54 28.48 7.69
CA ARG A 301 -15.37 29.85 8.14
C ARG A 301 -16.65 30.18 8.90
N THR A 302 -16.67 29.88 10.20
CA THR A 302 -17.55 30.59 11.13
C THR A 302 -17.13 32.06 11.07
N ALA A 303 -17.74 32.79 10.16
CA ALA A 303 -17.69 34.25 10.13
C ALA A 303 -18.38 34.72 11.42
N ASN A 304 -17.59 34.89 12.47
CA ASN A 304 -18.03 35.59 13.66
C ASN A 304 -18.26 37.04 13.24
N ARG A 305 -19.53 37.42 13.10
CA ARG A 305 -19.98 38.80 12.92
C ARG A 305 -19.54 39.58 14.16
N TYR A 306 -18.41 40.26 14.08
CA TYR A 306 -18.19 41.45 14.90
C TYR A 306 -18.78 42.64 14.16
N THR A 307 -19.99 43.01 14.58
CA THR A 307 -20.61 44.29 14.33
C THR A 307 -19.70 45.39 14.86
N ILE A 308 -19.16 46.21 13.97
CA ILE A 308 -18.63 47.53 14.33
C ILE A 308 -19.85 48.45 14.42
N SER A 309 -20.22 48.82 15.64
CA SER A 309 -21.14 49.92 15.89
C SER A 309 -20.44 51.23 15.52
N GLU A 310 -21.02 51.98 14.58
CA GLU A 310 -20.68 53.38 14.36
C GLU A 310 -21.02 54.19 15.62
N PRO A 311 -20.12 55.06 16.12
CA PRO A 311 -20.51 56.05 17.09
C PRO A 311 -21.13 57.25 16.37
N ASP A 312 -22.37 57.49 16.75
CA ASP A 312 -23.14 58.71 16.58
C ASP A 312 -22.31 59.95 16.96
N GLY A 313 -22.32 60.97 16.12
CA GLY A 313 -21.43 62.12 16.25
C GLY A 313 -21.90 63.33 15.45
N SER A 314 -23.16 63.72 15.62
CA SER A 314 -23.60 65.09 15.34
C SER A 314 -23.08 66.01 16.46
N HIS A 315 -22.37 67.09 16.11
CA HIS A 315 -22.57 68.44 16.66
C HIS A 315 -21.45 69.42 16.23
N ALA A 316 -21.91 70.54 15.65
CA ALA A 316 -21.29 71.86 15.48
C ALA A 316 -20.21 72.04 14.40
#